data_AF-A0A930V8B8-F1
#
_entry.id   AF-A0A930V8B8-F1
#
_cell.length_a   1.000
_cell.length_b   1.000
_cell.length_c   1.000
_cell.angle_alpha   90.00
_cell.angle_beta   90.00
_cell.angle_gamma   90.00
#
_symmetry.space_group_name_H-M   'P 1'
#
loop_
_entity.id
_entity.type
_entity.pdbx_description
1 polymer ?
#
loop_
_entity_poly.entity_id
_entity_poly.type
_entity_poly.pdbx_seq_one_letter_code
_entity_poly.pdbx_strand_id
1 'polypeptide(L)'
;MAIVYLDSAPENLVPELGLRVVSVLDDRWNGWLRPLATADAFGNFLDAWRRNDPNGIWGWATEVGDTLVCSRSDDDDPADEFPKVDTLPDGRAVYDFTGWTWVEGPEG
;
A
#
# COMPACT_ATOMS: atom_id res chain seq x y z
N MET A 1 -12.73 8.58 -0.08
CA MET A 1 -11.41 7.93 0.04
C MET A 1 -11.57 6.84 1.07
N ALA A 2 -11.44 5.57 0.67
CA ALA A 2 -11.58 4.44 1.58
C ALA A 2 -10.23 4.13 2.26
N ILE A 3 -10.25 3.36 3.34
CA ILE A 3 -9.06 2.85 4.01
C ILE A 3 -9.11 1.33 3.94
N VAL A 4 -8.03 0.71 3.47
CA VAL A 4 -7.84 -0.74 3.48
C VAL A 4 -6.64 -1.09 4.34
N TYR A 5 -6.58 -2.30 4.85
CA TYR A 5 -5.59 -2.69 5.84
C TYR A 5 -4.74 -3.82 5.30
N LEU A 6 -3.44 -3.74 5.53
CA LEU A 6 -2.52 -4.83 5.27
C LEU A 6 -2.50 -5.69 6.52
N ASP A 7 -2.93 -6.95 6.41
CA ASP A 7 -3.17 -7.88 7.53
C ASP A 7 -4.55 -7.74 8.20
N SER A 8 -4.93 -8.80 8.91
CA SER A 8 -6.18 -9.01 9.64
C SER A 8 -6.00 -8.99 11.16
N ALA A 9 -4.77 -8.85 11.67
CA ALA A 9 -4.52 -8.75 13.10
C ALA A 9 -5.26 -7.52 13.69
N PRO A 10 -6.14 -7.69 14.70
CA PRO A 10 -6.98 -6.61 15.21
C PRO A 10 -6.24 -5.34 15.63
N GLU A 11 -5.03 -5.47 16.17
CA GLU A 11 -4.15 -4.37 16.56
C GLU A 11 -3.66 -3.52 15.38
N ASN A 12 -3.65 -4.09 14.18
CA ASN A 12 -3.23 -3.42 12.94
C ASN A 12 -4.42 -2.81 12.18
N LEU A 13 -5.66 -3.10 12.60
CA LEU A 13 -6.89 -2.54 12.01
C LEU A 13 -7.24 -1.17 12.60
N VAL A 14 -6.25 -0.27 12.68
CA VAL A 14 -6.42 1.12 13.13
C VAL A 14 -6.18 2.09 11.98
N PRO A 15 -6.95 3.19 11.84
CA PRO A 15 -6.89 4.08 10.67
C PRO A 15 -5.48 4.60 10.34
N GLU A 16 -4.60 4.71 11.33
CA GLU A 16 -3.21 5.12 11.20
C GLU A 16 -2.34 4.11 10.42
N LEU A 17 -2.67 2.82 10.48
CA LEU A 17 -1.94 1.73 9.81
C LEU A 17 -2.62 1.26 8.51
N GLY A 18 -3.75 1.86 8.15
CA GLY A 18 -4.45 1.58 6.90
C GLY A 18 -3.93 2.41 5.72
N LEU A 19 -3.93 1.80 4.53
CA LEU A 19 -3.65 2.48 3.27
C LEU A 19 -4.89 3.28 2.84
N ARG A 20 -4.70 4.58 2.61
CA ARG A 20 -5.75 5.43 2.04
C ARG A 20 -5.80 5.25 0.53
N VAL A 21 -6.90 4.70 0.03
CA VAL A 21 -7.03 4.30 -1.38
C VAL A 21 -7.88 5.27 -2.18
N VAL A 22 -7.52 5.42 -3.45
CA VAL A 22 -8.33 6.08 -4.48
C VAL A 22 -9.56 5.21 -4.75
N SER A 23 -9.35 3.91 -4.95
CA SER A 23 -10.39 2.92 -5.19
C SER A 23 -9.87 1.51 -4.87
N VAL A 24 -10.78 0.54 -4.90
CA VAL A 24 -10.46 -0.89 -4.87
C VAL A 24 -11.03 -1.48 -6.16
N LEU A 25 -10.27 -2.34 -6.84
CA LEU A 25 -10.77 -3.04 -8.03
C LEU A 25 -11.85 -4.06 -7.63
N ASP A 26 -12.83 -4.27 -8.51
CA ASP A 26 -13.95 -5.19 -8.26
C ASP A 26 -13.47 -6.65 -8.11
N ASP A 27 -12.43 -7.03 -8.86
CA ASP A 27 -11.81 -8.35 -8.77
C ASP A 27 -10.94 -8.51 -7.53
N ARG A 28 -10.83 -9.75 -7.04
CA ARG A 28 -9.95 -10.13 -5.94
C ARG A 28 -8.71 -10.87 -6.43
N TRP A 29 -7.58 -10.70 -5.74
CA TRP A 29 -6.36 -11.46 -5.98
C TRP A 29 -6.14 -12.45 -4.85
N ASN A 30 -6.22 -13.76 -5.14
CA ASN A 30 -6.17 -14.83 -4.13
C ASN A 30 -7.16 -14.62 -2.96
N GLY A 31 -8.33 -14.01 -3.24
CA GLY A 31 -9.35 -13.66 -2.24
C GLY A 31 -9.16 -12.31 -1.56
N TRP A 32 -7.99 -11.68 -1.70
CA TRP A 32 -7.66 -10.37 -1.10
C TRP A 32 -8.11 -9.20 -1.98
N LEU A 33 -8.27 -8.04 -1.36
CA LEU A 33 -8.59 -6.81 -2.07
C LEU A 33 -7.42 -6.39 -2.98
N ARG A 34 -7.76 -5.59 -3.99
CA ARG A 34 -6.82 -5.03 -4.96
C ARG A 34 -6.88 -3.50 -4.92
N PRO A 35 -6.17 -2.86 -3.98
CA PRO A 35 -6.29 -1.43 -3.78
C PRO A 35 -5.45 -0.61 -4.75
N LEU A 36 -5.99 0.53 -5.15
CA LEU A 36 -5.30 1.54 -5.95
C LEU A 36 -5.02 2.77 -5.09
N ALA A 37 -3.77 3.23 -5.03
CA ALA A 37 -3.41 4.41 -4.26
C ALA A 37 -2.29 5.23 -4.93
N THR A 38 -2.05 6.43 -4.43
CA THR A 38 -0.94 7.28 -4.89
C THR A 38 0.35 6.96 -4.14
N ALA A 39 1.49 7.36 -4.69
CA ALA A 39 2.79 7.26 -4.01
C ALA A 39 2.79 7.93 -2.63
N ASP A 40 2.19 9.12 -2.50
CA ASP A 40 2.07 9.82 -1.20
C ASP A 40 1.29 9.00 -0.16
N ALA A 41 0.18 8.38 -0.57
CA ALA A 41 -0.65 7.60 0.34
C ALA A 41 0.10 6.37 0.85
N PHE A 42 0.85 5.71 -0.05
CA PHE A 42 1.68 4.58 0.28
C PHE A 42 2.90 4.97 1.14
N GLY A 43 3.56 6.09 0.86
CA GLY A 43 4.63 6.62 1.68
C GLY A 43 4.20 6.88 3.12
N ASN A 44 3.03 7.52 3.31
CA ASN A 44 2.45 7.74 4.64
C ASN A 44 2.11 6.43 5.37
N PHE A 45 1.59 5.44 4.65
CA PHE A 45 1.31 4.10 5.17
C PHE A 45 2.62 3.45 5.67
N LEU A 46 3.67 3.45 4.86
CA LEU A 46 4.97 2.89 5.21
C LEU A 46 5.59 3.62 6.43
N ASP A 47 5.41 4.94 6.52
CA ASP A 47 5.85 5.73 7.67
C ASP A 47 5.15 5.36 8.97
N ALA A 48 3.87 5.01 8.91
CA ALA A 48 3.13 4.57 10.07
C ALA A 48 3.59 3.19 10.52
N TRP A 49 3.75 2.26 9.58
CA TRP A 49 4.24 0.91 9.86
C TRP A 49 5.65 0.91 10.44
N ARG A 50 6.60 1.67 9.89
CA ARG A 50 7.95 1.81 10.49
C ARG A 50 7.95 2.35 11.91
N ARG A 51 7.01 3.25 12.24
CA ARG A 51 6.87 3.77 13.60
C ARG A 51 6.32 2.73 14.57
N ASN A 52 5.48 1.83 14.08
CA ASN A 52 4.87 0.76 14.87
C ASN A 52 5.80 -0.45 15.04
N ASP A 53 6.49 -0.83 13.97
CA ASP A 53 7.50 -1.88 13.95
C ASP A 53 8.84 -1.34 13.43
N PRO A 54 9.69 -0.78 14.32
CA PRO A 54 11.00 -0.25 13.93
C PRO A 54 11.99 -1.33 13.50
N ASN A 55 11.70 -2.61 13.77
CA ASN A 55 12.48 -3.74 13.25
C ASN A 55 11.86 -4.30 11.95
N GLY A 56 10.79 -3.68 11.47
CA GLY A 56 10.11 -4.05 10.24
C GLY A 56 11.02 -3.89 9.03
N ILE A 57 10.74 -4.71 8.02
CA ILE A 57 11.58 -4.84 6.83
C ILE A 57 11.29 -3.78 5.76
N TRP A 58 10.14 -3.09 5.82
CA TRP A 58 9.73 -2.16 4.78
C TRP A 58 10.43 -0.80 4.86
N GLY A 59 11.12 -0.46 3.77
CA GLY A 59 11.74 0.82 3.52
C GLY A 59 10.82 1.80 2.79
N TRP A 60 11.39 2.61 1.90
CA TRP A 60 10.72 3.80 1.35
C TRP A 60 10.11 3.53 -0.01
N ALA A 61 9.05 4.27 -0.32
CA ALA A 61 8.44 4.30 -1.65
C ALA A 61 9.24 5.25 -2.56
N THR A 62 9.64 4.78 -3.74
CA THR A 62 10.36 5.57 -4.75
C THR A 62 9.73 5.37 -6.11
N GLU A 63 9.35 6.46 -6.78
CA GLU A 63 8.86 6.41 -8.16
C GLU A 63 10.04 6.24 -9.13
N VAL A 64 9.99 5.18 -9.95
CA VAL A 64 10.99 4.86 -10.98
C VAL A 64 10.24 4.63 -12.30
N GLY A 65 10.14 5.69 -13.12
CA GLY A 65 9.35 5.63 -14.35
C GLY A 65 7.86 5.40 -14.05
N ASP A 66 7.28 4.35 -14.65
CA ASP A 66 5.89 3.94 -14.42
C ASP A 66 5.75 2.87 -13.31
N THR A 67 6.76 2.73 -12.45
CA THR A 67 6.76 1.78 -11.33
C THR A 67 6.97 2.52 -10.01
N LEU A 68 6.23 2.14 -8.97
CA LEU A 68 6.51 2.52 -7.59
C LEU A 68 7.23 1.35 -6.91
N VAL A 69 8.41 1.63 -6.35
CA VAL A 69 9.27 0.64 -5.73
C VAL A 69 9.25 0.83 -4.21
N CYS A 70 8.91 -0.22 -3.46
CA CYS A 70 9.06 -0.27 -2.00
C CYS A 70 10.35 -1.02 -1.66
N SER A 71 11.34 -0.32 -1.12
CA SER A 71 12.56 -0.99 -0.68
C SER A 71 12.31 -1.89 0.54
N ARG A 72 13.16 -2.90 0.72
CA ARG A 72 13.16 -3.82 1.87
C ARG A 72 14.56 -3.97 2.43
N SER A 73 14.67 -4.20 3.74
CA SER A 73 15.96 -4.38 4.43
C SER A 73 16.39 -5.84 4.58
N ASP A 74 15.47 -6.80 4.33
CA ASP A 74 15.71 -8.24 4.43
C ASP A 74 16.07 -8.91 3.11
N ASP A 75 16.17 -8.14 2.03
CA ASP A 75 16.49 -8.64 0.70
C ASP A 75 17.45 -7.70 -0.04
N ASP A 76 18.46 -8.26 -0.70
CA ASP A 76 19.38 -7.52 -1.58
C ASP A 76 18.75 -7.34 -2.99
N ASP A 77 17.75 -8.16 -3.36
CA ASP A 77 16.85 -8.07 -4.53
C ASP A 77 15.77 -9.18 -4.41
N PRO A 78 14.46 -8.89 -4.19
CA PRO A 78 13.73 -7.79 -4.81
C PRO A 78 12.95 -6.85 -3.86
N ALA A 79 12.82 -5.60 -4.31
CA ALA A 79 11.86 -4.64 -3.83
C ALA A 79 10.42 -5.01 -4.27
N ASP A 80 9.40 -4.65 -3.48
CA ASP A 80 8.01 -4.78 -3.96
C ASP A 80 7.75 -3.69 -5.02
N GLU A 81 7.41 -4.12 -6.23
CA GLU A 81 7.16 -3.23 -7.37
C GLU A 81 5.66 -3.14 -7.68
N PHE A 82 5.17 -1.92 -7.82
CA PHE A 82 3.77 -1.64 -8.11
C PHE A 82 3.65 -0.86 -9.42
N PRO A 83 2.97 -1.39 -10.45
CA PRO A 83 2.84 -0.71 -11.72
C PRO A 83 1.87 0.47 -11.60
N LYS A 84 2.20 1.57 -12.28
CA LYS A 84 1.28 2.68 -12.50
C LYS A 84 0.15 2.21 -13.41
N VAL A 85 -1.09 2.51 -13.02
CA VAL A 85 -2.30 2.14 -13.76
C VAL A 85 -3.12 3.34 -14.20
N ASP A 86 -2.94 4.50 -13.56
CA ASP A 86 -3.68 5.71 -13.91
C ASP A 86 -2.95 6.99 -13.45
N THR A 87 -3.52 8.14 -13.76
CA THR A 87 -3.11 9.46 -13.28
C THR A 87 -4.34 10.26 -12.85
N LEU A 88 -4.33 10.76 -11.62
CA LEU A 88 -5.38 11.62 -11.10
C LEU A 88 -5.46 12.95 -11.87
N PRO A 89 -6.60 13.68 -11.83
CA PRO A 89 -6.73 14.98 -12.50
C PRO A 89 -5.71 16.04 -12.04
N ASP A 90 -5.13 15.89 -10.85
CA ASP A 90 -4.09 16.75 -10.31
C ASP A 90 -2.66 16.36 -10.72
N GLY A 91 -2.52 15.32 -11.55
CA GLY A 91 -1.24 14.85 -12.10
C GLY A 91 -0.55 13.77 -11.28
N ARG A 92 -1.07 13.38 -10.10
CA ARG A 92 -0.47 12.32 -9.29
C ARG A 92 -0.72 10.94 -9.89
N ALA A 93 0.31 10.11 -9.94
CA ALA A 93 0.21 8.73 -10.41
C ALA A 93 -0.59 7.85 -9.43
N VAL A 94 -1.30 6.87 -9.99
CA VAL A 94 -2.04 5.83 -9.25
C VAL A 94 -1.40 4.48 -9.55
N TYR A 95 -1.13 3.72 -8.50
CA TYR A 95 -0.43 2.43 -8.54
C TYR A 95 -1.34 1.29 -8.06
N ASP A 96 -1.19 0.12 -8.65
CA ASP A 96 -1.89 -1.11 -8.25
C ASP A 96 -1.09 -1.87 -7.19
N PHE A 97 -1.61 -1.93 -5.96
CA PHE A 97 -1.00 -2.62 -4.82
C PHE A 97 -1.46 -4.08 -4.68
N THR A 98 -1.99 -4.66 -5.76
CA THR A 98 -2.28 -6.10 -5.85
C THR A 98 -1.05 -6.94 -5.51
N GLY A 99 -1.24 -8.04 -4.80
CA GLY A 99 -0.16 -8.96 -4.41
C GLY A 99 0.09 -9.02 -2.91
N TRP A 100 -0.44 -8.04 -2.18
CA TRP A 100 -0.37 -7.95 -0.73
C TRP A 100 -1.72 -8.35 -0.08
N THR A 101 -1.70 -8.75 1.19
CA THR A 101 -2.89 -9.29 1.91
C THR A 101 -3.79 -8.18 2.44
N TRP A 102 -4.49 -7.51 1.52
CA TRP A 102 -5.38 -6.39 1.84
C TRP A 102 -6.79 -6.82 2.25
N VAL A 103 -7.29 -6.23 3.33
CA VAL A 103 -8.64 -6.46 3.87
C VAL A 103 -9.40 -5.16 4.11
N GLU A 104 -10.72 -5.28 4.18
CA GLU A 104 -11.59 -4.20 4.66
C GLU A 104 -11.41 -4.05 6.17
N GLY A 105 -11.42 -2.81 6.66
CA GLY A 105 -11.44 -2.58 8.10
C GLY A 105 -12.83 -2.76 8.70
N PRO A 106 -12.93 -2.77 10.04
CA PRO A 106 -14.22 -2.62 10.69
C PRO A 106 -14.90 -1.33 10.21
N GLU A 107 -16.21 -1.39 9.95
CA GLU A 107 -17.01 -0.17 9.73
C GLU A 107 -16.86 0.71 10.97
N GLY A 108 -16.33 1.92 10.78
CA GLY A 108 -16.18 2.92 11.84
C GLY A 108 -17.49 3.59 12.21
#